data_AF-A0A931MRZ3-F1
#
_entry.id   AF-A0A931MRZ3-F1
#
_cell.length_a   1.000
_cell.length_b   1.000
_cell.length_c   1.000
_cell.angle_alpha   90.00
_cell.angle_beta   90.00
_cell.angle_gamma   90.00
#
_symmetry.space_group_name_H-M   'P 1'
#
loop_
_entity.id
_entity.type
_entity.pdbx_description
1 polymer ?
#
loop_
_entity_poly.entity_id
_entity_poly.type
_entity_poly.pdbx_seq_one_letter_code
_entity_poly.pdbx_strand_id
1 'polypeptide(L)'
;MRTFRAEAARAGIESLSRAGLPWDAFGMEALDILERAVPFEGVCFATIDPSTTLVTSSIKVGIEDPCEELFAYHEYVEDRVSLFTDLARRDVGVSILHDETAGDPYRSSRFRDLIEPHFGFGHELRAAMKAGRRTWGGMAVYRAPESSGFSPAEADFVQSVSGLLARGVRAGLIATTAEARAEWTEPLDGPAVVVFDAHGEVEMATPGAEQRVEELGGSLWADPPPALTSTVAAARSLQAGRTGSVPRLTVRSRTGEWLVVHASPLAGRGEGTRIAVTIEQAGAAAVFPLVVAAFGLTGREGEVVERVLRGDSTAEIARRLHMSPYTVQDHLKSVFAKAGVTSRRELMSTVFFDHYAARKNSAVRCDGWFDGATPDGE
;
A
#
# COMPACT_ATOMS: atom_id res chain seq x y z
N MET A 1 19.34 -27.35 2.66
CA MET A 1 20.71 -26.93 2.99
C MET A 1 20.77 -25.42 2.81
N ARG A 2 20.90 -24.62 3.87
CA ARG A 2 20.93 -23.15 3.75
C ARG A 2 22.26 -22.72 3.11
N THR A 3 22.20 -22.00 2.00
CA THR A 3 23.39 -21.48 1.32
C THR A 3 23.86 -20.21 2.03
N PHE A 4 25.18 -20.00 2.10
CA PHE A 4 25.78 -18.80 2.72
C PHE A 4 25.19 -17.48 2.16
N ARG A 5 24.87 -17.45 0.86
CA ARG A 5 24.22 -16.30 0.20
C ARG A 5 22.82 -16.01 0.77
N ALA A 6 22.00 -17.04 0.99
CA ALA A 6 20.66 -16.88 1.56
C ALA A 6 20.72 -16.36 3.01
N GLU A 7 21.65 -16.86 3.82
CA GLU A 7 21.80 -16.38 5.20
C GLU A 7 22.27 -14.93 5.27
N ALA A 8 23.24 -14.56 4.44
CA ALA A 8 23.71 -13.18 4.33
C ALA A 8 22.59 -12.23 3.85
N ALA A 9 21.83 -12.62 2.82
CA ALA A 9 20.71 -11.82 2.32
C ALA A 9 19.61 -11.65 3.38
N ARG A 10 19.27 -12.71 4.12
CA ARG A 10 18.32 -12.63 5.23
C ARG A 10 18.77 -11.64 6.30
N ALA A 11 20.03 -11.71 6.73
CA ALA A 11 20.58 -10.80 7.73
C ALA A 11 20.58 -9.34 7.23
N GLY A 12 20.90 -9.13 5.94
CA GLY A 12 20.82 -7.83 5.29
C GLY A 12 19.41 -7.25 5.31
N ILE A 13 18.40 -8.01 4.86
CA ILE A 13 16.99 -7.60 4.89
C ILE A 13 16.51 -7.35 6.32
N GLU A 14 16.97 -8.14 7.30
CA GLU A 14 16.62 -7.90 8.71
C GLU A 14 17.14 -6.56 9.21
N SER A 15 18.40 -6.23 8.92
CA SER A 15 19.00 -4.94 9.26
C SER A 15 18.25 -3.79 8.56
N LEU A 16 18.03 -3.91 7.26
CA LEU A 16 17.35 -2.91 6.44
C LEU A 16 15.91 -2.67 6.91
N SER A 17 15.19 -3.71 7.34
CA SER A 17 13.81 -3.61 7.85
C SER A 17 13.67 -2.75 9.12
N ARG A 18 14.78 -2.40 9.78
CA ARG A 18 14.83 -1.57 10.99
C ARG A 18 15.42 -0.17 10.73
N ALA A 19 15.88 0.10 9.50
CA ALA A 19 16.55 1.37 9.16
C ALA A 19 15.59 2.56 9.11
N GLY A 20 14.28 2.32 8.95
CA GLY A 20 13.28 3.39 8.87
C GLY A 20 13.36 4.22 7.60
N LEU A 21 13.84 3.62 6.49
CA LEU A 21 13.90 4.28 5.20
C LEU A 21 12.50 4.50 4.62
N PRO A 22 12.28 5.58 3.83
CA PRO A 22 11.11 5.73 2.98
C PRO A 22 10.88 4.50 2.09
N TRP A 23 9.63 4.27 1.69
CA TRP A 23 9.20 3.06 0.95
C TRP A 23 10.04 2.79 -0.31
N ASP A 24 10.28 3.81 -1.14
CA ASP A 24 11.04 3.73 -2.38
C ASP A 24 12.50 3.31 -2.14
N ALA A 25 13.18 3.98 -1.20
CA ALA A 25 14.55 3.65 -0.83
C ALA A 25 14.66 2.25 -0.22
N PHE A 26 13.77 1.91 0.73
CA PHE A 26 13.71 0.57 1.32
C PHE A 26 13.52 -0.50 0.24
N GLY A 27 12.57 -0.29 -0.66
CA GLY A 27 12.21 -1.28 -1.67
C GLY A 27 13.35 -1.54 -2.65
N MET A 28 14.02 -0.50 -3.14
CA MET A 28 15.20 -0.65 -4.01
C MET A 28 16.34 -1.39 -3.32
N GLU A 29 16.73 -0.98 -2.11
CA GLU A 29 17.81 -1.67 -1.37
C GLU A 29 17.44 -3.12 -1.02
N ALA A 30 16.16 -3.39 -0.72
CA ALA A 30 15.69 -4.74 -0.44
C ALA A 30 15.78 -5.64 -1.68
N LEU A 31 15.48 -5.11 -2.87
CA LEU A 31 15.60 -5.84 -4.13
C LEU A 31 17.06 -6.20 -4.45
N ASP A 32 17.99 -5.26 -4.26
CA ASP A 32 19.44 -5.50 -4.46
C ASP A 32 19.99 -6.61 -3.55
N ILE A 33 19.47 -6.73 -2.33
CA ILE A 33 19.83 -7.81 -1.40
C ILE A 33 19.16 -9.12 -1.79
N LEU A 34 17.89 -9.07 -2.21
CA LEU A 34 17.08 -10.23 -2.59
C LEU A 34 17.66 -10.93 -3.82
N GLU A 35 18.08 -10.18 -4.84
CA GLU A 35 18.63 -10.71 -6.10
C GLU A 35 19.82 -11.65 -5.88
N ARG A 36 20.63 -11.40 -4.84
CA ARG A 36 21.80 -12.24 -4.48
C ARG A 36 21.42 -13.65 -4.04
N ALA A 37 20.20 -13.82 -3.52
CA ALA A 37 19.69 -15.10 -3.04
C ALA A 37 18.67 -15.72 -4.00
N VAL A 38 17.90 -14.90 -4.70
CA VAL A 38 16.92 -15.30 -5.72
C VAL A 38 17.14 -14.42 -6.94
N PRO A 39 18.02 -14.83 -7.88
CA PRO A 39 18.26 -14.06 -9.09
C PRO A 39 16.98 -13.91 -9.91
N PHE A 40 16.75 -12.74 -10.50
CA PHE A 40 15.61 -12.45 -11.36
C PHE A 40 16.06 -11.49 -12.46
N GLU A 41 15.41 -11.57 -13.63
CA GLU A 41 15.62 -10.58 -14.70
C GLU A 41 14.59 -9.43 -14.64
N GLY A 42 13.46 -9.65 -13.96
CA GLY A 42 12.46 -8.62 -13.70
C GLY A 42 11.79 -8.79 -12.34
N VAL A 43 11.37 -7.68 -11.74
CA VAL A 43 10.63 -7.70 -10.47
C VAL A 43 9.67 -6.54 -10.37
N CYS A 44 8.49 -6.80 -9.82
CA CYS A 44 7.57 -5.81 -9.30
C CYS A 44 7.46 -6.00 -7.79
N PHE A 45 7.78 -4.97 -7.01
CA PHE A 45 7.61 -4.94 -5.56
C PHE A 45 6.64 -3.82 -5.19
N ALA A 46 5.48 -4.20 -4.66
CA ALA A 46 4.36 -3.33 -4.42
C ALA A 46 4.03 -3.16 -2.94
N THR A 47 3.55 -1.98 -2.57
CA THR A 47 2.79 -1.78 -1.32
C THR A 47 1.34 -2.20 -1.54
N ILE A 48 0.72 -2.72 -0.48
CA ILE A 48 -0.66 -3.17 -0.47
C ILE A 48 -1.40 -2.52 0.70
N ASP A 49 -2.61 -2.04 0.46
CA ASP A 49 -3.50 -1.62 1.55
C ASP A 49 -3.90 -2.86 2.38
N PRO A 50 -3.48 -2.97 3.65
CA PRO A 50 -3.75 -4.13 4.48
C PRO A 50 -5.24 -4.32 4.83
N SER A 51 -6.11 -3.36 4.47
CA SER A 51 -7.55 -3.44 4.69
C SER A 51 -8.30 -4.04 3.51
N THR A 52 -7.80 -3.84 2.29
CA THR A 52 -8.50 -4.23 1.05
C THR A 52 -7.70 -5.18 0.17
N THR A 53 -6.40 -5.32 0.45
CA THR A 53 -5.43 -6.08 -0.37
C THR A 53 -5.23 -5.49 -1.77
N LEU A 54 -5.67 -4.25 -2.01
CA LEU A 54 -5.40 -3.53 -3.24
C LEU A 54 -3.96 -3.01 -3.24
N VAL A 55 -3.30 -3.13 -4.39
CA VAL A 55 -1.99 -2.53 -4.64
C VAL A 55 -2.14 -1.00 -4.63
N THR A 56 -1.23 -0.35 -3.91
CA THR A 56 -1.26 1.11 -3.72
C THR A 56 -0.11 1.84 -4.41
N SER A 57 1.04 1.19 -4.56
CA SER A 57 2.23 1.70 -5.25
C SER A 57 3.12 0.52 -5.62
N SER A 58 4.06 0.72 -6.54
CA SER A 58 5.03 -0.31 -6.91
C SER A 58 6.38 0.27 -7.33
N ILE A 59 7.42 -0.53 -7.13
CA ILE A 59 8.77 -0.37 -7.64
C ILE A 59 8.99 -1.48 -8.65
N LYS A 60 9.54 -1.15 -9.81
CA LYS A 60 9.77 -2.10 -10.90
C LYS A 60 11.21 -2.00 -11.37
N VAL A 61 11.85 -3.16 -11.53
CA VAL A 61 13.21 -3.28 -12.06
C VAL A 61 13.16 -4.34 -13.17
N GLY A 62 13.78 -4.05 -14.31
CA GLY A 62 13.78 -4.95 -15.47
C GLY A 62 12.44 -5.08 -16.20
N ILE A 63 11.51 -4.12 -16.00
CA ILE A 63 10.21 -4.07 -16.68
C ILE A 63 10.08 -2.69 -17.32
N GLU A 64 10.19 -2.61 -18.66
CA GLU A 64 10.20 -1.34 -19.40
C GLU A 64 8.79 -0.75 -19.55
N ASP A 65 7.83 -1.55 -20.01
CA ASP A 65 6.41 -1.20 -20.07
C ASP A 65 5.66 -1.97 -18.98
N PRO A 66 5.25 -1.30 -17.89
CA PRO A 66 4.59 -1.96 -16.77
C PRO A 66 3.14 -2.39 -17.05
N CYS A 67 2.48 -1.81 -18.06
CA CYS A 67 1.06 -2.01 -18.37
C CYS A 67 0.16 -2.07 -17.11
N GLU A 68 0.19 -1.03 -16.26
CA GLU A 68 -0.46 -1.03 -14.93
C GLU A 68 -1.95 -1.40 -14.99
N GLU A 69 -2.66 -0.91 -16.00
CA GLU A 69 -4.09 -1.19 -16.17
C GLU A 69 -4.33 -2.67 -16.50
N LEU A 70 -3.54 -3.24 -17.42
CA LEU A 70 -3.64 -4.64 -17.81
C LEU A 70 -3.28 -5.58 -16.66
N PHE A 71 -2.24 -5.22 -15.88
CA PHE A 71 -1.92 -5.91 -14.64
C PHE A 71 -3.12 -5.90 -13.67
N ALA A 72 -3.71 -4.73 -13.39
CA ALA A 72 -4.83 -4.62 -12.48
C ALA A 72 -6.07 -5.39 -12.99
N TYR A 73 -6.33 -5.39 -14.30
CA TYR A 73 -7.38 -6.19 -14.92
C TYR A 73 -7.18 -7.68 -14.61
N HIS A 74 -6.01 -8.24 -14.89
CA HIS A 74 -5.78 -9.66 -14.61
C HIS A 74 -5.76 -9.97 -13.10
N GLU A 75 -5.24 -9.09 -12.27
CA GLU A 75 -5.15 -9.30 -10.82
C GLU A 75 -6.51 -9.27 -10.11
N TYR A 76 -7.44 -8.41 -10.54
CA TYR A 76 -8.70 -8.21 -9.83
C TYR A 76 -9.94 -8.67 -10.60
N VAL A 77 -9.86 -8.86 -11.93
CA VAL A 77 -11.00 -9.12 -12.81
C VAL A 77 -10.95 -10.53 -13.40
N GLU A 78 -9.89 -10.86 -14.13
CA GLU A 78 -9.89 -12.04 -15.00
C GLU A 78 -9.24 -13.28 -14.37
N ASP A 79 -8.00 -13.15 -13.90
CA ASP A 79 -7.20 -14.29 -13.50
C ASP A 79 -7.74 -14.91 -12.20
N ARG A 80 -7.36 -16.17 -11.98
CA ARG A 80 -7.72 -16.99 -10.82
C ARG A 80 -6.53 -17.73 -10.24
N VAL A 81 -5.33 -17.54 -10.79
CA VAL A 81 -4.11 -18.22 -10.36
C VAL A 81 -3.24 -17.25 -9.57
N SER A 82 -2.96 -17.60 -8.31
CA SER A 82 -1.97 -16.91 -7.47
C SER A 82 -2.18 -15.39 -7.34
N LEU A 83 -3.43 -14.95 -7.18
CA LEU A 83 -3.74 -13.56 -6.91
C LEU A 83 -3.15 -13.14 -5.55
N PHE A 84 -2.69 -11.90 -5.41
CA PHE A 84 -2.23 -11.36 -4.12
C PHE A 84 -3.33 -11.43 -3.05
N THR A 85 -4.60 -11.31 -3.45
CA THR A 85 -5.75 -11.50 -2.56
C THR A 85 -5.84 -12.93 -2.01
N ASP A 86 -5.49 -13.93 -2.81
CA ASP A 86 -5.44 -15.33 -2.39
C ASP A 86 -4.20 -15.59 -1.52
N LEU A 87 -3.02 -15.16 -1.98
CA LEU A 87 -1.75 -15.32 -1.25
C LEU A 87 -1.79 -14.64 0.13
N ALA A 88 -2.47 -13.50 0.26
CA ALA A 88 -2.68 -12.82 1.53
C ALA A 88 -3.43 -13.69 2.56
N ARG A 89 -4.36 -14.55 2.09
CA ARG A 89 -5.20 -15.41 2.93
C ARG A 89 -4.52 -16.74 3.30
N ARG A 90 -3.55 -17.20 2.50
CA ARG A 90 -2.81 -18.44 2.75
C ARG A 90 -1.83 -18.29 3.92
N ASP A 91 -1.50 -19.42 4.56
CA ASP A 91 -0.44 -19.48 5.58
C ASP A 91 0.94 -19.31 4.95
N VAL A 92 1.17 -20.01 3.84
CA VAL A 92 2.32 -19.80 2.94
C VAL A 92 1.88 -18.84 1.84
N GLY A 93 2.40 -17.62 1.89
CA GLY A 93 2.02 -16.53 0.99
C GLY A 93 2.88 -16.48 -0.27
N VAL A 94 3.62 -17.53 -0.60
CA VAL A 94 4.50 -17.61 -1.77
C VAL A 94 4.00 -18.68 -2.72
N SER A 95 4.06 -18.41 -4.03
CA SER A 95 3.65 -19.34 -5.08
C SER A 95 4.60 -19.27 -6.27
N ILE A 96 4.83 -20.42 -6.91
CA ILE A 96 5.52 -20.52 -8.20
C ILE A 96 4.46 -20.82 -9.25
N LEU A 97 4.40 -20.02 -10.32
CA LEU A 97 3.34 -20.12 -11.31
C LEU A 97 3.29 -21.52 -11.97
N HIS A 98 4.45 -22.08 -12.30
CA HIS A 98 4.58 -23.41 -12.87
C HIS A 98 3.89 -24.48 -11.99
N ASP A 99 4.06 -24.41 -10.67
CA ASP A 99 3.49 -25.40 -9.75
C ASP A 99 1.97 -25.21 -9.61
N GLU A 100 1.49 -23.97 -9.49
CA GLU A 100 0.06 -23.64 -9.36
C GLU A 100 -0.74 -23.98 -10.63
N THR A 101 -0.06 -24.05 -11.77
CA THR A 101 -0.66 -24.38 -13.06
C THR A 101 -0.41 -25.82 -13.50
N ALA A 102 0.24 -26.64 -12.68
CA ALA A 102 0.64 -28.02 -13.01
C ALA A 102 1.49 -28.11 -14.30
N GLY A 103 2.36 -27.13 -14.51
CA GLY A 103 3.32 -27.04 -15.60
C GLY A 103 2.83 -26.30 -16.85
N ASP A 104 1.58 -25.85 -16.90
CA ASP A 104 1.02 -25.10 -18.03
C ASP A 104 0.72 -23.63 -17.67
N PRO A 105 1.70 -22.71 -17.83
CA PRO A 105 1.56 -21.33 -17.39
C PRO A 105 0.43 -20.57 -18.12
N TYR A 106 -0.01 -21.02 -19.31
CA TYR A 106 -1.12 -20.40 -20.06
C TYR A 106 -2.49 -20.52 -19.40
N ARG A 107 -2.61 -21.32 -18.33
CA ARG A 107 -3.78 -21.35 -17.45
C ARG A 107 -3.97 -20.06 -16.66
N SER A 108 -2.91 -19.28 -16.46
CA SER A 108 -2.99 -17.91 -15.94
C SER A 108 -3.23 -16.95 -17.11
N SER A 109 -4.32 -16.19 -17.04
CA SER A 109 -4.56 -15.13 -18.04
C SER A 109 -3.45 -14.09 -18.01
N ARG A 110 -2.95 -13.76 -16.83
CA ARG A 110 -1.86 -12.78 -16.66
C ARG A 110 -0.57 -13.24 -17.30
N PHE A 111 -0.26 -14.54 -17.26
CA PHE A 111 0.90 -15.04 -17.99
C PHE A 111 0.73 -14.88 -19.49
N ARG A 112 -0.37 -15.42 -20.02
CA ARG A 112 -0.68 -15.45 -21.46
C ARG A 112 -0.81 -14.07 -22.09
N ASP A 113 -1.47 -13.15 -21.39
CA ASP A 113 -1.92 -11.88 -21.98
C ASP A 113 -1.05 -10.69 -21.53
N LEU A 114 -0.22 -10.84 -20.49
CA LEU A 114 0.64 -9.76 -19.97
C LEU A 114 2.12 -10.18 -19.89
N ILE A 115 2.46 -11.19 -19.08
CA ILE A 115 3.87 -11.48 -18.74
C ILE A 115 4.68 -11.89 -19.98
N GLU A 116 4.18 -12.85 -20.75
CA GLU A 116 4.87 -13.30 -21.95
C GLU A 116 4.89 -12.23 -23.06
N PRO A 117 3.73 -11.68 -23.49
CA PRO A 117 3.72 -10.77 -24.64
C PRO A 117 4.30 -9.37 -24.37
N HIS A 118 4.12 -8.82 -23.15
CA HIS A 118 4.56 -7.46 -22.84
C HIS A 118 5.88 -7.42 -22.06
N PHE A 119 6.10 -8.35 -21.12
CA PHE A 119 7.35 -8.36 -20.34
C PHE A 119 8.42 -9.29 -20.92
N GLY A 120 8.04 -10.26 -21.76
CA GLY A 120 8.98 -11.21 -22.36
C GLY A 120 9.53 -12.27 -21.40
N PHE A 121 8.88 -12.49 -20.25
CA PHE A 121 9.33 -13.46 -19.25
C PHE A 121 8.59 -14.80 -19.36
N GLY A 122 9.26 -15.89 -18.96
CA GLY A 122 8.70 -17.25 -19.01
C GLY A 122 8.45 -17.91 -17.65
N HIS A 123 8.98 -17.33 -16.56
CA HIS A 123 8.79 -17.87 -15.21
C HIS A 123 8.37 -16.79 -14.23
N GLU A 124 7.55 -17.16 -13.25
CA GLU A 124 7.11 -16.26 -12.19
C GLU A 124 7.11 -16.95 -10.82
N LEU A 125 7.59 -16.21 -9.82
CA LEU A 125 7.31 -16.46 -8.40
C LEU A 125 6.65 -15.22 -7.79
N ARG A 126 5.55 -15.42 -7.06
CA ARG A 126 4.82 -14.36 -6.35
C ARG A 126 4.87 -14.55 -4.86
N ALA A 127 4.83 -13.45 -4.12
CA ALA A 127 4.84 -13.46 -2.67
C ALA A 127 4.00 -12.34 -2.07
N ALA A 128 3.15 -12.67 -1.09
CA ALA A 128 2.51 -11.72 -0.20
C ALA A 128 3.39 -11.49 1.05
N MET A 129 3.72 -10.23 1.30
CA MET A 129 4.58 -9.81 2.42
C MET A 129 3.72 -9.54 3.65
N LYS A 130 3.77 -10.45 4.63
CA LYS A 130 2.87 -10.46 5.79
C LYS A 130 3.59 -10.09 7.09
N ALA A 131 3.06 -9.10 7.80
CA ALA A 131 3.44 -8.82 9.19
C ALA A 131 2.25 -9.13 10.10
N GLY A 132 2.35 -10.21 10.88
CA GLY A 132 1.21 -10.76 11.61
C GLY A 132 0.14 -11.29 10.64
N ARG A 133 -1.11 -10.86 10.79
CA ARG A 133 -2.24 -11.28 9.93
C ARG A 133 -2.51 -10.36 8.73
N ARG A 134 -1.69 -9.31 8.55
CA ARG A 134 -1.91 -8.28 7.52
C ARG A 134 -0.83 -8.32 6.47
N THR A 135 -1.24 -8.15 5.23
CA THR A 135 -0.36 -8.04 4.06
C THR A 135 -0.05 -6.57 3.83
N TRP A 136 1.24 -6.24 3.78
CA TRP A 136 1.72 -4.86 3.58
C TRP A 136 2.32 -4.63 2.20
N GLY A 137 2.70 -5.72 1.52
CA GLY A 137 3.22 -5.65 0.18
C GLY A 137 3.01 -6.94 -0.59
N GLY A 138 3.18 -6.85 -1.90
CA GLY A 138 3.16 -7.97 -2.83
C GLY A 138 4.41 -7.90 -3.69
N MET A 139 4.93 -9.06 -4.11
CA MET A 139 6.07 -9.13 -5.00
C MET A 139 5.80 -10.15 -6.08
N ALA A 140 6.17 -9.83 -7.31
CA ALA A 140 6.24 -10.77 -8.43
C ALA A 140 7.65 -10.66 -9.02
N VAL A 141 8.40 -11.76 -8.98
CA VAL A 141 9.73 -11.88 -9.59
C VAL A 141 9.62 -12.74 -10.84
N TYR A 142 10.35 -12.34 -11.87
CA TYR A 142 10.28 -12.92 -13.19
C TYR A 142 11.63 -13.41 -13.65
N ARG A 143 11.60 -14.48 -14.45
CA ARG A 143 12.77 -14.91 -15.21
C ARG A 143 12.51 -15.07 -16.69
N ALA A 144 13.57 -14.89 -17.47
CA ALA A 144 13.57 -15.13 -18.91
C ALA A 144 13.17 -16.58 -19.24
N PRO A 145 12.49 -16.85 -20.36
CA PRO A 145 12.02 -18.20 -20.71
C PRO A 145 13.09 -19.29 -20.71
N GLU A 146 14.29 -18.95 -21.17
CA GLU A 146 15.46 -19.82 -21.26
C GLU A 146 16.15 -20.09 -19.92
N SER A 147 15.87 -19.28 -18.89
CA SER A 147 16.40 -19.48 -17.55
C SER A 147 15.74 -20.68 -16.88
N SER A 148 16.43 -21.26 -15.88
CA SER A 148 15.78 -22.21 -15.00
C SER A 148 14.68 -21.51 -14.20
N GLY A 149 13.47 -22.10 -14.19
CA GLY A 149 12.38 -21.62 -13.35
C GLY A 149 12.73 -21.57 -11.87
N PHE A 150 11.81 -21.06 -11.06
CA PHE A 150 12.04 -20.95 -9.62
C PHE A 150 11.97 -22.31 -8.93
N SER A 151 12.86 -22.53 -7.97
CA SER A 151 12.90 -23.76 -7.17
C SER A 151 12.11 -23.62 -5.86
N PRO A 152 11.64 -24.73 -5.26
CA PRO A 152 11.01 -24.71 -3.94
C PRO A 152 11.88 -24.09 -2.85
N ALA A 153 13.21 -24.26 -2.94
CA ALA A 153 14.15 -23.66 -1.99
C ALA A 153 14.19 -22.13 -2.06
N GLU A 154 14.01 -21.56 -3.26
CA GLU A 154 13.90 -20.11 -3.44
C GLU A 154 12.57 -19.59 -2.92
N ALA A 155 11.46 -20.31 -3.17
CA ALA A 155 10.17 -19.99 -2.56
C ALA A 155 10.20 -20.03 -1.03
N ASP A 156 10.83 -21.05 -0.45
CA ASP A 156 11.05 -21.16 1.00
C ASP A 156 11.88 -19.98 1.53
N PHE A 157 12.89 -19.55 0.79
CA PHE A 157 13.70 -18.39 1.16
C PHE A 157 12.87 -17.10 1.18
N VAL A 158 12.12 -16.82 0.10
CA VAL A 158 11.23 -15.64 0.01
C VAL A 158 10.20 -15.67 1.14
N GLN A 159 9.58 -16.82 1.39
CA GLN A 159 8.65 -17.02 2.51
C GLN A 159 9.31 -16.71 3.85
N SER A 160 10.58 -17.09 4.02
CA SER A 160 11.34 -16.88 5.25
C SER A 160 11.63 -15.40 5.53
N VAL A 161 11.74 -14.55 4.49
CA VAL A 161 12.02 -13.10 4.60
C VAL A 161 10.78 -12.23 4.44
N SER A 162 9.63 -12.80 4.05
CA SER A 162 8.35 -12.09 3.86
C SER A 162 7.97 -11.18 5.03
N GLY A 163 8.11 -11.66 6.27
CA GLY A 163 7.81 -10.85 7.46
C GLY A 163 8.79 -9.70 7.73
N LEU A 164 10.03 -9.81 7.25
CA LEU A 164 11.02 -8.74 7.34
C LEU A 164 10.76 -7.67 6.27
N LEU A 165 10.47 -8.09 5.04
CA LEU A 165 10.06 -7.19 3.96
C LEU A 165 8.80 -6.41 4.32
N ALA A 166 7.78 -7.10 4.83
CA ALA A 166 6.55 -6.48 5.31
C ALA A 166 6.80 -5.44 6.41
N ARG A 167 7.74 -5.71 7.33
CA ARG A 167 8.11 -4.76 8.38
C ARG A 167 8.75 -3.50 7.80
N GLY A 168 9.64 -3.64 6.83
CA GLY A 168 10.29 -2.52 6.16
C GLY A 168 9.30 -1.66 5.36
N VAL A 169 8.43 -2.29 4.55
CA VAL A 169 7.35 -1.60 3.82
C VAL A 169 6.50 -0.77 4.79
N ARG A 170 6.06 -1.41 5.87
CA ARG A 170 5.24 -0.82 6.91
C ARG A 170 5.92 0.35 7.62
N ALA A 171 7.22 0.26 7.87
CA ALA A 171 8.00 1.35 8.46
C ALA A 171 8.14 2.51 7.46
N GLY A 172 8.43 2.22 6.19
CA GLY A 172 8.59 3.24 5.14
C GLY A 172 7.31 4.03 4.87
N LEU A 173 6.13 3.41 4.98
CA LEU A 173 4.85 4.12 4.87
C LEU A 173 4.60 5.13 6.00
N ILE A 174 5.21 4.93 7.18
CA ILE A 174 5.14 5.85 8.31
C ILE A 174 6.29 6.88 8.26
N ALA A 175 7.45 6.47 7.75
CA ALA A 175 8.67 7.27 7.76
C ALA A 175 8.64 8.46 6.78
N THR A 176 7.75 8.49 5.79
CA THR A 176 7.65 9.62 4.84
C THR A 176 7.31 10.92 5.59
N THR A 177 8.32 11.79 5.71
CA THR A 177 8.32 13.04 6.48
C THR A 177 7.86 14.25 5.67
N ALA A 178 7.47 15.30 6.39
CA ALA A 178 6.99 16.58 5.88
C ALA A 178 7.98 17.35 4.96
N GLU A 179 9.25 16.95 4.89
CA GLU A 179 10.25 17.59 4.01
C GLU A 179 9.84 17.51 2.53
N ALA A 180 9.18 16.41 2.12
CA ALA A 180 8.68 16.25 0.76
C ALA A 180 7.57 17.25 0.38
N ARG A 181 6.87 17.85 1.35
CA ARG A 181 5.75 18.78 1.09
C ARG A 181 6.21 20.17 0.65
N ALA A 182 7.43 20.58 1.01
CA ALA A 182 7.92 21.94 0.73
C ALA A 182 8.08 22.24 -0.78
N GLU A 183 8.15 21.21 -1.62
CA GLU A 183 8.34 21.33 -3.08
C GLU A 183 7.02 21.34 -3.87
N TRP A 184 5.86 21.15 -3.22
CA TRP A 184 4.57 20.98 -3.89
C TRP A 184 3.66 22.19 -3.70
N THR A 185 2.91 22.53 -4.74
CA THR A 185 1.89 23.57 -4.69
C THR A 185 0.74 23.13 -3.79
N GLU A 186 0.11 24.05 -3.06
CA GLU A 186 -1.09 23.71 -2.27
C GLU A 186 -2.17 23.09 -3.18
N PRO A 187 -2.76 21.95 -2.78
CA PRO A 187 -3.81 21.34 -3.55
C PRO A 187 -4.99 22.26 -3.76
N LEU A 188 -5.62 22.20 -4.94
CA LEU A 188 -6.96 22.72 -5.10
C LEU A 188 -7.89 22.02 -4.11
N ASP A 189 -8.53 22.81 -3.25
CA ASP A 189 -9.42 22.32 -2.21
C ASP A 189 -10.63 21.59 -2.81
N GLY A 190 -10.96 20.42 -2.25
CA GLY A 190 -12.07 19.57 -2.68
C GLY A 190 -11.68 18.13 -3.05
N PRO A 191 -12.67 17.23 -3.21
CA PRO A 191 -12.43 15.90 -3.73
C PRO A 191 -12.04 15.98 -5.21
N ALA A 192 -10.89 15.40 -5.56
CA ALA A 192 -10.53 15.18 -6.95
C ALA A 192 -11.35 14.04 -7.53
N VAL A 193 -11.92 14.23 -8.72
CA VAL A 193 -12.71 13.21 -9.42
C VAL A 193 -12.10 12.90 -10.77
N VAL A 194 -11.98 11.61 -11.07
CA VAL A 194 -11.57 11.06 -12.37
C VAL A 194 -12.66 10.13 -12.85
N VAL A 195 -13.02 10.19 -14.13
CA VAL A 195 -13.97 9.29 -14.76
C VAL A 195 -13.24 8.46 -15.80
N PHE A 196 -13.31 7.15 -15.63
CA PHE A 196 -12.79 6.17 -16.58
C PHE A 196 -13.92 5.65 -17.46
N ASP A 197 -13.63 5.43 -18.73
CA ASP A 197 -14.56 4.81 -19.66
C ASP A 197 -14.61 3.27 -19.51
N ALA A 198 -15.32 2.60 -20.43
CA ALA A 198 -15.44 1.15 -20.42
C ALA A 198 -14.12 0.43 -20.76
N HIS A 199 -13.23 1.09 -21.49
CA HIS A 199 -11.92 0.57 -21.89
C HIS A 199 -10.87 0.76 -20.80
N GLY A 200 -11.08 1.72 -19.88
CA GLY A 200 -10.18 1.98 -18.76
C GLY A 200 -9.29 3.19 -18.99
N GLU A 201 -9.62 3.95 -20.02
CA GLU A 201 -9.00 5.22 -20.32
C GLU A 201 -9.67 6.33 -19.52
N VAL A 202 -8.90 7.35 -19.16
CA VAL A 202 -9.44 8.54 -18.49
C VAL A 202 -10.24 9.37 -19.50
N GLU A 203 -11.55 9.49 -19.27
CA GLU A 203 -12.47 10.25 -20.12
C GLU A 203 -12.60 11.70 -19.65
N MET A 204 -12.65 11.92 -18.32
CA MET A 204 -12.85 13.24 -17.73
C MET A 204 -12.17 13.33 -16.36
N ALA A 205 -11.78 14.54 -15.96
CA ALA A 205 -11.27 14.78 -14.62
C ALA A 205 -11.53 16.21 -14.13
N THR A 206 -11.62 16.38 -12.81
CA THR A 206 -11.61 17.71 -12.18
C THR A 206 -10.20 18.31 -12.18
N PRO A 207 -10.04 19.65 -12.13
CA PRO A 207 -8.71 20.27 -12.08
C PRO A 207 -7.77 19.76 -10.98
N GLY A 208 -8.28 19.47 -9.78
CA GLY A 208 -7.47 18.92 -8.67
C GLY A 208 -7.00 17.48 -8.87
N ALA A 209 -7.52 16.75 -9.88
CA ALA A 209 -7.20 15.34 -10.08
C ALA A 209 -5.81 15.11 -10.66
N GLU A 210 -5.33 15.99 -11.54
CA GLU A 210 -3.98 15.89 -12.11
C GLU A 210 -2.93 15.92 -11.00
N GLN A 211 -3.02 16.92 -10.11
CA GLN A 211 -2.13 17.05 -8.98
C GLN A 211 -2.21 15.82 -8.04
N ARG A 212 -3.42 15.37 -7.67
CA ARG A 212 -3.56 14.19 -6.80
C ARG A 212 -3.00 12.91 -7.42
N VAL A 213 -3.04 12.78 -8.75
CA VAL A 213 -2.45 11.64 -9.45
C VAL A 213 -0.92 11.74 -9.49
N GLU A 214 -0.38 12.93 -9.70
CA GLU A 214 1.06 13.19 -9.65
C GLU A 214 1.64 12.91 -8.25
N GLU A 215 0.93 13.33 -7.20
CA GLU A 215 1.26 13.01 -5.80
C GLU A 215 1.30 11.50 -5.51
N LEU A 216 0.54 10.70 -6.26
CA LEU A 216 0.54 9.24 -6.19
C LEU A 216 1.61 8.59 -7.08
N GLY A 217 2.37 9.38 -7.83
CA GLY A 217 3.52 8.94 -8.61
C GLY A 217 3.18 8.46 -10.02
N GLY A 218 2.09 8.94 -10.63
CA GLY A 218 1.75 8.66 -12.03
C GLY A 218 1.35 9.91 -12.81
N SER A 219 0.83 9.70 -14.02
CA SER A 219 0.31 10.77 -14.89
C SER A 219 -1.13 10.45 -15.27
N LEU A 220 -2.04 11.37 -14.99
CA LEU A 220 -3.48 11.14 -15.16
C LEU A 220 -3.85 10.70 -16.59
N TRP A 221 -3.25 11.33 -17.60
CA TRP A 221 -3.62 11.13 -19.01
C TRP A 221 -2.75 10.14 -19.77
N ALA A 222 -1.72 9.58 -19.12
CA ALA A 222 -0.74 8.72 -19.78
C ALA A 222 -0.45 7.42 -19.02
N ASP A 223 -0.26 7.51 -17.71
CA ASP A 223 0.10 6.36 -16.89
C ASP A 223 -0.50 6.50 -15.48
N PRO A 224 -1.78 6.15 -15.31
CA PRO A 224 -2.43 6.22 -14.00
C PRO A 224 -1.72 5.29 -12.98
N PRO A 225 -1.46 5.76 -11.76
CA PRO A 225 -0.67 5.01 -10.78
C PRO A 225 -1.43 3.78 -10.28
N PRO A 226 -0.73 2.78 -9.69
CA PRO A 226 -1.32 1.52 -9.22
C PRO A 226 -2.54 1.69 -8.30
N ALA A 227 -2.55 2.74 -7.47
CA ALA A 227 -3.69 3.07 -6.62
C ALA A 227 -4.98 3.31 -7.42
N LEU A 228 -4.89 3.96 -8.57
CA LEU A 228 -6.04 4.22 -9.43
C LEU A 228 -6.43 2.95 -10.20
N THR A 229 -5.49 2.34 -10.92
CA THR A 229 -5.77 1.16 -11.76
C THR A 229 -6.31 -0.02 -10.95
N SER A 230 -5.76 -0.27 -9.75
CA SER A 230 -6.24 -1.32 -8.84
C SER A 230 -7.67 -1.06 -8.38
N THR A 231 -7.99 0.19 -8.02
CA THR A 231 -9.34 0.53 -7.52
C THR A 231 -10.37 0.49 -8.66
N VAL A 232 -10.01 0.93 -9.86
CA VAL A 232 -10.83 0.83 -11.08
C VAL A 232 -11.11 -0.64 -11.43
N ALA A 233 -10.09 -1.49 -11.48
CA ALA A 233 -10.25 -2.92 -11.75
C ALA A 233 -11.12 -3.60 -10.66
N ALA A 234 -10.95 -3.24 -9.39
CA ALA A 234 -11.81 -3.73 -8.33
C ALA A 234 -13.27 -3.27 -8.49
N ALA A 235 -13.51 -2.08 -9.04
CA ALA A 235 -14.86 -1.57 -9.29
C ALA A 235 -15.53 -2.29 -10.48
N ARG A 236 -14.76 -2.65 -11.51
CA ARG A 236 -15.21 -3.56 -12.57
C ARG A 236 -15.63 -4.92 -11.99
N SER A 237 -14.88 -5.44 -11.04
CA SER A 237 -15.25 -6.68 -10.35
C SER A 237 -16.49 -6.59 -9.46
N LEU A 238 -16.76 -5.43 -8.86
CA LEU A 238 -18.03 -5.18 -8.17
C LEU A 238 -19.20 -5.24 -9.16
N GLN A 239 -19.05 -4.62 -10.32
CA GLN A 239 -20.10 -4.63 -11.34
C GLN A 239 -20.37 -6.05 -11.87
N ALA A 240 -19.33 -6.87 -12.02
CA ALA A 240 -19.46 -8.28 -12.38
C ALA A 240 -20.05 -9.15 -11.25
N GLY A 241 -20.40 -8.58 -10.10
CA GLY A 241 -20.95 -9.31 -8.95
C GLY A 241 -19.94 -10.19 -8.21
N ARG A 242 -18.63 -10.00 -8.45
CA ARG A 242 -17.57 -10.78 -7.80
C ARG A 242 -17.20 -10.26 -6.41
N THR A 243 -17.48 -8.98 -6.14
CA THR A 243 -17.28 -8.35 -4.83
C THR A 243 -18.59 -7.69 -4.38
N GLY A 244 -18.75 -7.48 -3.06
CA GLY A 244 -20.01 -6.98 -2.47
C GLY A 244 -19.93 -5.54 -1.96
N SER A 245 -18.80 -4.86 -2.13
CA SER A 245 -18.57 -3.52 -1.58
C SER A 245 -17.84 -2.64 -2.57
N VAL A 246 -18.19 -1.35 -2.58
CA VAL A 246 -17.46 -0.31 -3.33
C VAL A 246 -15.99 -0.35 -2.91
N PRO A 247 -15.06 -0.57 -3.86
CA PRO A 247 -13.65 -0.62 -3.54
C PRO A 247 -13.16 0.74 -3.05
N ARG A 248 -12.30 0.66 -2.05
CA ARG A 248 -11.56 1.79 -1.53
C ARG A 248 -10.15 1.34 -1.19
N LEU A 249 -9.20 2.25 -1.22
CA LEU A 249 -7.90 2.04 -0.61
C LEU A 249 -7.41 3.29 0.07
N THR A 250 -6.50 3.13 1.01
CA THR A 250 -5.77 4.23 1.62
C THR A 250 -4.30 4.12 1.26
N VAL A 251 -3.73 5.22 0.78
CA VAL A 251 -2.40 5.27 0.20
C VAL A 251 -1.63 6.46 0.75
N ARG A 252 -0.33 6.29 0.94
CA ARG A 252 0.60 7.35 1.29
C ARG A 252 1.07 8.00 -0.01
N SER A 253 0.82 9.29 -0.20
CA SER A 253 1.35 10.04 -1.34
C SER A 253 2.85 10.28 -1.17
N ARG A 254 3.51 10.70 -2.26
CA ARG A 254 4.91 11.13 -2.27
C ARG A 254 5.14 12.40 -1.44
N THR A 255 4.09 13.21 -1.25
CA THR A 255 4.10 14.38 -0.37
C THR A 255 3.99 14.02 1.12
N GLY A 256 3.82 12.73 1.44
CA GLY A 256 3.59 12.28 2.80
C GLY A 256 2.19 12.61 3.31
N GLU A 257 1.20 12.79 2.44
CA GLU A 257 -0.20 12.84 2.87
C GLU A 257 -0.82 11.44 2.81
N TRP A 258 -1.76 11.16 3.71
CA TRP A 258 -2.64 10.01 3.53
C TRP A 258 -3.81 10.43 2.65
N LEU A 259 -3.99 9.72 1.54
CA LEU A 259 -5.11 9.88 0.63
C LEU A 259 -6.00 8.63 0.68
N VAL A 260 -7.28 8.82 0.41
CA VAL A 260 -8.22 7.73 0.17
C VAL A 260 -8.67 7.80 -1.29
N VAL A 261 -8.61 6.65 -1.95
CA VAL A 261 -9.09 6.47 -3.32
C VAL A 261 -10.31 5.56 -3.26
N HIS A 262 -11.44 6.04 -3.79
CA HIS A 262 -12.66 5.25 -3.95
C HIS A 262 -12.97 5.12 -5.42
N ALA A 263 -13.47 3.96 -5.87
CA ALA A 263 -13.98 3.81 -7.23
C ALA A 263 -15.37 3.19 -7.21
N SER A 264 -16.31 3.79 -7.95
CA SER A 264 -17.66 3.27 -8.09
C SER A 264 -18.06 3.23 -9.56
N PRO A 265 -18.71 2.14 -10.02
CA PRO A 265 -19.41 2.16 -11.30
C PRO A 265 -20.44 3.31 -11.31
N LEU A 266 -20.50 4.04 -12.42
CA LEU A 266 -21.49 5.08 -12.67
C LEU A 266 -22.71 4.46 -13.35
N ALA A 267 -23.89 4.69 -12.79
CA ALA A 267 -25.16 4.38 -13.44
C ALA A 267 -25.63 5.59 -14.26
N GLY A 268 -25.90 5.40 -15.55
CA GLY A 268 -26.36 6.43 -16.46
C GLY A 268 -27.47 5.93 -17.39
N ARG A 269 -28.08 6.86 -18.15
CA ARG A 269 -29.10 6.54 -19.16
C ARG A 269 -28.52 6.08 -20.52
N GLY A 270 -27.20 6.16 -20.70
CA GLY A 270 -26.49 5.78 -21.92
C GLY A 270 -25.88 4.38 -21.86
N GLU A 271 -25.36 3.91 -22.99
CA GLU A 271 -24.58 2.67 -23.07
C GLU A 271 -23.15 2.87 -22.56
N GLY A 272 -22.57 1.80 -22.01
CA GLY A 272 -21.21 1.79 -21.48
C GLY A 272 -21.15 2.04 -19.97
N THR A 273 -20.31 1.26 -19.30
CA THR A 273 -20.08 1.44 -17.86
C THR A 273 -18.86 2.32 -17.66
N ARG A 274 -19.09 3.48 -17.06
CA ARG A 274 -18.02 4.36 -16.60
C ARG A 274 -17.72 4.07 -15.14
N ILE A 275 -16.51 4.39 -14.70
CA ILE A 275 -16.12 4.28 -13.30
C ILE A 275 -15.70 5.67 -12.81
N ALA A 276 -16.37 6.18 -11.79
CA ALA A 276 -15.93 7.38 -11.10
C ALA A 276 -14.96 7.00 -9.98
N VAL A 277 -13.79 7.64 -10.00
CA VAL A 277 -12.78 7.56 -8.95
C VAL A 277 -12.74 8.89 -8.22
N THR A 278 -12.80 8.85 -6.89
CA THR A 278 -12.61 10.04 -6.05
C THR A 278 -11.34 9.90 -5.24
N ILE A 279 -10.51 10.93 -5.23
CA ILE A 279 -9.27 11.02 -4.46
C ILE A 279 -9.42 12.18 -3.49
N GLU A 280 -9.31 11.88 -2.20
CA GLU A 280 -9.44 12.89 -1.15
C GLU A 280 -8.40 12.68 -0.05
N GLN A 281 -8.12 13.73 0.71
CA GLN A 281 -7.33 13.60 1.91
C GLN A 281 -8.04 12.64 2.87
N ALA A 282 -7.31 11.67 3.39
CA ALA A 282 -7.87 10.69 4.30
C ALA A 282 -8.47 11.37 5.54
N GLY A 283 -9.49 10.76 6.14
CA GLY A 283 -9.90 11.15 7.48
C GLY A 283 -9.11 10.38 8.54
N ALA A 284 -9.08 10.89 9.77
CA ALA A 284 -8.52 10.17 10.92
C ALA A 284 -9.10 8.75 11.06
N ALA A 285 -10.39 8.56 10.73
CA ALA A 285 -11.04 7.25 10.77
C ALA A 285 -10.49 6.23 9.74
N ALA A 286 -9.96 6.69 8.61
CA ALA A 286 -9.35 5.84 7.59
C ALA A 286 -7.88 5.53 7.93
N VAL A 287 -7.13 6.54 8.42
CA VAL A 287 -5.70 6.41 8.75
C VAL A 287 -5.47 5.63 10.04
N PHE A 288 -6.31 5.83 11.05
CA PHE A 288 -6.08 5.27 12.38
C PHE A 288 -5.90 3.73 12.40
N PRO A 289 -6.79 2.93 11.79
CA PRO A 289 -6.61 1.48 11.74
C PRO A 289 -5.31 1.04 11.05
N LEU A 290 -4.85 1.80 10.05
CA LEU A 290 -3.61 1.54 9.34
C LEU A 290 -2.41 1.83 10.22
N VAL A 291 -2.37 2.97 10.90
CA VAL A 291 -1.27 3.32 11.80
C VAL A 291 -1.17 2.33 12.97
N VAL A 292 -2.30 1.94 13.57
CA VAL A 292 -2.35 0.90 14.61
C VAL A 292 -1.79 -0.42 14.09
N ALA A 293 -2.20 -0.83 12.89
CA ALA A 293 -1.68 -2.02 12.24
C ALA A 293 -0.18 -1.87 11.93
N ALA A 294 0.25 -0.67 11.54
CA ALA A 294 1.60 -0.38 11.12
C ALA A 294 2.59 -0.40 12.29
N PHE A 295 2.18 0.04 13.48
CA PHE A 295 2.97 -0.17 14.70
C PHE A 295 2.96 -1.62 15.20
N GLY A 296 2.11 -2.50 14.65
CA GLY A 296 1.98 -3.89 15.14
C GLY A 296 1.42 -3.94 16.55
N LEU A 297 0.48 -3.04 16.86
CA LEU A 297 -0.21 -3.04 18.14
C LEU A 297 -1.13 -4.26 18.26
N THR A 298 -1.19 -4.82 19.46
CA THR A 298 -2.22 -5.78 19.85
C THR A 298 -3.58 -5.09 19.89
N GLY A 299 -4.67 -5.86 19.90
CA GLY A 299 -6.03 -5.29 20.01
C GLY A 299 -6.16 -4.34 21.21
N ARG A 300 -5.61 -4.73 22.36
CA ARG A 300 -5.66 -3.92 23.58
C ARG A 300 -4.82 -2.66 23.52
N GLU A 301 -3.62 -2.74 22.94
CA GLU A 301 -2.79 -1.54 22.70
C GLU A 301 -3.49 -0.59 21.72
N GLY A 302 -4.14 -1.12 20.68
CA GLY A 302 -4.95 -0.34 19.74
C GLY A 302 -6.08 0.44 20.42
N GLU A 303 -6.83 -0.20 21.31
CA GLU A 303 -7.89 0.45 22.12
C GLU A 303 -7.32 1.58 23.01
N VAL A 304 -6.15 1.37 23.63
CA VAL A 304 -5.47 2.39 24.43
C VAL A 304 -5.07 3.58 23.57
N VAL A 305 -4.47 3.34 22.40
CA VAL A 305 -4.07 4.41 21.48
C VAL A 305 -5.29 5.17 20.96
N GLU A 306 -6.37 4.49 20.57
CA GLU A 306 -7.60 5.15 20.12
C GLU A 306 -8.11 6.19 21.14
N ARG A 307 -8.04 5.85 22.43
CA ARG A 307 -8.44 6.75 23.51
C ARG A 307 -7.45 7.87 23.75
N VAL A 308 -6.14 7.61 23.64
CA VAL A 308 -5.09 8.65 23.67
C VAL A 308 -5.34 9.68 22.59
N LEU A 309 -5.65 9.23 21.37
CA LEU A 309 -5.89 10.11 20.22
C LEU A 309 -7.16 10.94 20.35
N ARG A 310 -8.16 10.44 21.08
CA ARG A 310 -9.36 11.21 21.48
C ARG A 310 -9.10 12.24 22.59
N GLY A 311 -7.89 12.29 23.14
CA GLY A 311 -7.51 13.21 24.20
C GLY A 311 -7.80 12.71 25.62
N ASP A 312 -8.24 11.45 25.80
CA ASP A 312 -8.54 10.91 27.12
C ASP A 312 -7.27 10.86 28.01
N SER A 313 -7.39 11.22 29.28
CA SER A 313 -6.35 11.01 30.30
C SER A 313 -6.16 9.53 30.64
N THR A 314 -5.01 9.13 31.20
CA THR A 314 -4.77 7.74 31.65
C THR A 314 -5.87 7.23 32.59
N ALA A 315 -6.42 8.09 33.46
CA ALA A 315 -7.50 7.73 34.37
C ALA A 315 -8.85 7.50 33.64
N GLU A 316 -9.14 8.27 32.59
CA GLU A 316 -10.31 8.06 31.74
C GLU A 316 -10.19 6.79 30.91
N ILE A 317 -9.02 6.52 30.35
CA ILE A 317 -8.72 5.28 29.62
C ILE A 317 -8.92 4.08 30.54
N ALA A 318 -8.34 4.14 31.75
CA ALA A 318 -8.47 3.10 32.76
C ALA A 318 -9.94 2.79 33.07
N ARG A 319 -10.78 3.82 33.30
CA ARG A 319 -12.22 3.64 33.50
C ARG A 319 -12.93 3.04 32.29
N ARG A 320 -12.70 3.60 31.09
CA ARG A 320 -13.42 3.21 29.87
C ARG A 320 -13.07 1.82 29.39
N LEU A 321 -11.83 1.39 29.59
CA LEU A 321 -11.37 0.06 29.18
C LEU A 321 -11.45 -0.97 30.32
N HIS A 322 -11.95 -0.58 31.50
CA HIS A 322 -12.00 -1.44 32.69
C HIS A 322 -10.61 -2.00 33.07
N MET A 323 -9.63 -1.10 33.22
CA MET A 323 -8.23 -1.40 33.54
C MET A 323 -7.76 -0.56 34.72
N SER A 324 -6.67 -0.99 35.38
CA SER A 324 -5.99 -0.09 36.31
C SER A 324 -5.20 0.99 35.55
N PRO A 325 -5.01 2.20 36.11
CA PRO A 325 -4.13 3.21 35.52
C PRO A 325 -2.71 2.69 35.28
N TYR A 326 -2.21 1.80 36.15
CA TYR A 326 -0.92 1.15 35.98
C TYR A 326 -0.86 0.30 34.71
N THR A 327 -1.89 -0.53 34.47
CA THR A 327 -1.98 -1.35 33.25
C THR A 327 -2.02 -0.49 31.98
N VAL A 328 -2.72 0.66 32.02
CA VAL A 328 -2.71 1.60 30.88
C VAL A 328 -1.31 2.14 30.63
N GLN A 329 -0.57 2.52 31.68
CA GLN A 329 0.81 3.01 31.54
C GLN A 329 1.74 1.93 30.93
N ASP A 330 1.59 0.67 31.33
CA ASP A 330 2.38 -0.42 30.75
C ASP A 330 2.05 -0.67 29.28
N HIS A 331 0.78 -0.59 28.87
CA HIS A 331 0.44 -0.60 27.45
C HIS A 331 1.05 0.58 26.70
N LEU A 332 1.03 1.79 27.27
CA LEU A 332 1.63 2.96 26.63
C LEU A 332 3.14 2.81 26.45
N LYS A 333 3.87 2.24 27.42
CA LYS A 333 5.30 1.93 27.25
C LYS A 333 5.55 0.98 26.08
N SER A 334 4.76 -0.09 25.99
CA SER A 334 4.86 -1.04 24.87
C SER A 334 4.54 -0.37 23.52
N VAL A 335 3.49 0.45 23.48
CA VAL A 335 3.13 1.25 22.30
C VAL A 335 4.26 2.18 21.88
N PHE A 336 4.85 2.92 22.82
CA PHE A 336 5.94 3.86 22.55
C PHE A 336 7.16 3.13 21.96
N ALA A 337 7.54 1.99 22.54
CA ALA A 337 8.61 1.17 22.00
C ALA A 337 8.31 0.65 20.58
N LYS A 338 7.07 0.25 20.30
CA LYS A 338 6.64 -0.24 18.97
C LYS A 338 6.54 0.85 17.91
N ALA A 339 6.13 2.05 18.32
CA ALA A 339 6.00 3.21 17.45
C ALA A 339 7.32 3.97 17.27
N GLY A 340 8.38 3.63 18.03
CA GLY A 340 9.66 4.32 17.97
C GLY A 340 9.61 5.74 18.56
N VAL A 341 8.66 6.02 19.44
CA VAL A 341 8.45 7.33 20.07
C VAL A 341 8.71 7.26 21.57
N THR A 342 8.96 8.39 22.20
CA THR A 342 9.30 8.48 23.63
C THR A 342 8.17 9.03 24.48
N SER A 343 7.15 9.63 23.86
CA SER A 343 6.08 10.32 24.60
C SER A 343 4.71 10.22 23.96
N ARG A 344 3.68 10.49 24.79
CA ARG A 344 2.28 10.59 24.34
C ARG A 344 2.10 11.66 23.27
N ARG A 345 2.75 12.82 23.44
CA ARG A 345 2.68 13.93 22.49
C ARG A 345 3.32 13.55 21.16
N GLU A 346 4.45 12.87 21.21
CA GLU A 346 5.15 12.39 20.02
C GLU A 346 4.34 11.31 19.30
N LEU A 347 3.73 10.36 20.02
CA LEU A 347 2.79 9.40 19.44
C LEU A 347 1.63 10.12 18.71
N MET A 348 1.02 11.12 19.36
CA MET A 348 -0.02 11.92 18.73
C MET A 348 0.50 12.66 17.50
N SER A 349 1.71 13.23 17.58
CA SER A 349 2.37 13.91 16.46
C SER A 349 2.59 12.95 15.28
N THR A 350 3.14 11.76 15.51
CA THR A 350 3.39 10.76 14.46
C THR A 350 2.10 10.25 13.81
N VAL A 351 1.01 10.12 14.57
CA VAL A 351 -0.28 9.67 14.00
C VAL A 351 -1.06 10.81 13.33
N PHE A 352 -0.94 12.05 13.83
CA PHE A 352 -1.78 13.18 13.43
C PHE A 352 -1.05 14.33 12.72
N PHE A 353 0.23 14.19 12.39
CA PHE A 353 1.00 15.28 11.74
C PHE A 353 0.29 15.82 10.51
N ASP A 354 -0.42 14.96 9.76
CA ASP A 354 -1.07 15.34 8.51
C ASP A 354 -2.52 15.84 8.66
N HIS A 355 -3.21 15.55 9.78
CA HIS A 355 -4.65 15.84 9.93
C HIS A 355 -5.00 17.01 10.84
N TYR A 356 -4.14 17.38 11.79
CA TYR A 356 -4.47 18.40 12.79
C TYR A 356 -3.54 19.61 12.77
N ALA A 357 -2.33 19.51 12.24
CA ALA A 357 -1.39 20.64 12.21
C ALA A 357 -1.91 21.78 11.31
N ALA A 358 -2.54 21.45 10.17
CA ALA A 358 -3.01 22.43 9.21
C ALA A 358 -4.37 23.10 9.54
N ARG A 359 -5.09 22.65 10.58
CA ARG A 359 -6.50 23.10 10.81
C ARG A 359 -6.79 23.63 12.20
N LYS A 360 -5.85 23.56 13.15
CA LYS A 360 -6.16 23.89 14.55
C LYS A 360 -6.36 25.39 14.82
N ASN A 361 -5.90 26.26 13.92
CA ASN A 361 -5.98 27.72 14.06
C ASN A 361 -6.49 28.45 12.79
N SER A 362 -6.96 27.73 11.79
CA SER A 362 -7.39 28.31 10.51
C SER A 362 -8.81 28.85 10.60
N ALA A 363 -9.03 30.13 10.29
CA ALA A 363 -10.37 30.70 10.19
C ALA A 363 -11.11 30.06 9.00
N VAL A 364 -12.43 29.86 9.12
CA VAL A 364 -13.24 29.44 7.96
C VAL A 364 -13.52 30.66 7.08
N ARG A 365 -13.12 30.60 5.82
CA ARG A 365 -13.33 31.63 4.80
C ARG A 365 -14.75 31.56 4.24
N CYS A 366 -15.16 32.61 3.52
CA CYS A 366 -16.51 32.73 2.96
C CYS A 366 -16.82 31.75 1.81
N ASP A 367 -15.80 31.07 1.28
CA ASP A 367 -15.91 29.96 0.33
C ASP A 367 -16.18 28.60 1.02
N GLY A 368 -16.19 28.57 2.35
CA GLY A 368 -16.42 27.38 3.16
C GLY A 368 -15.15 26.58 3.50
N TRP A 369 -13.97 27.07 3.12
CA TRP A 369 -12.67 26.41 3.35
C TRP A 369 -11.90 27.04 4.52
N PHE A 370 -10.91 26.31 5.06
CA PHE A 370 -10.06 26.79 6.15
C PHE A 370 -8.91 27.66 5.62
N ASP A 371 -8.54 28.73 6.34
CA ASP A 371 -7.45 29.63 5.98
C ASP A 371 -6.08 28.93 6.10
N GLY A 372 -5.34 28.80 4.99
CA GLY A 372 -4.07 28.07 4.90
C GLY A 372 -2.86 28.76 5.53
N ALA A 373 -3.04 29.76 6.40
CA ALA A 373 -1.94 30.57 6.90
C ALA A 373 -0.94 29.75 7.73
N THR A 374 0.29 29.62 7.22
CA THR A 374 1.49 29.29 7.98
C THR A 374 1.59 30.22 9.20
N PRO A 375 1.97 29.73 10.40
CA PRO A 375 2.16 30.60 11.54
C PRO A 375 3.36 31.52 11.24
N ASP A 376 3.09 32.79 11.00
CA ASP A 376 4.12 33.83 10.98
C ASP A 376 4.90 33.77 12.29
N GLY A 377 6.23 33.72 12.16
CA GLY A 377 7.13 33.73 13.29
C GLY A 377 7.09 35.05 14.04
N GLU A 378 7.00 34.96 15.37
CA GLU A 378 7.49 35.96 16.32
C GLU A 378 8.50 35.31 17.27
#